data_AF-U5VTM3-F1
#
_entry.id   AF-U5VTM3-F1
#
_cell.length_a   1.000
_cell.length_b   1.000
_cell.length_c   1.000
_cell.angle_alpha   90.00
_cell.angle_beta   90.00
_cell.angle_gamma   90.00
#
_symmetry.space_group_name_H-M   'P 1'
#
loop_
_entity.id
_entity.type
_entity.pdbx_description
1 polymer ?
#
loop_
_entity_poly.entity_id
_entity_poly.type
_entity_poly.pdbx_seq_one_letter_code
_entity_poly.pdbx_strand_id
1 'polypeptide(L)'
;MTSTVLFCLAGAGLAVYAVTRTWSEVVTERPGLSALRAIRTGADLEPWVIGLALVALAGAGALLATRGIVRRVLGGLLALAGLGVAAGAIAGRAGLDTGSAGAGGVIWPVLCVLGGLLIVLGGLSAVRYGHEWPAMGARYERRVSADQVEVDQRVDTRAVWEALDRGDDPTAR
;
A
#
# COMPACT_ATOMS: atom_id res chain seq x y z
N MET A 1 4.16 12.12 -2.72
CA MET A 1 4.03 11.29 -1.50
C MET A 1 2.59 11.19 -1.04
N THR A 2 1.96 12.30 -0.64
CA THR A 2 0.58 12.34 -0.11
C THR A 2 -0.46 11.78 -1.10
N SER A 3 -0.42 12.20 -2.37
CA SER A 3 -1.41 11.77 -3.37
C SER A 3 -1.38 10.26 -3.64
N THR A 4 -0.20 9.64 -3.71
CA THR A 4 -0.05 8.19 -3.93
C THR A 4 -0.65 7.38 -2.79
N VAL A 5 -0.36 7.76 -1.55
CA VAL A 5 -0.88 7.07 -0.36
C VAL A 5 -2.39 7.25 -0.24
N LEU A 6 -2.89 8.45 -0.57
CA LEU A 6 -4.33 8.71 -0.66
C LEU A 6 -5.02 7.83 -1.71
N PHE A 7 -4.44 7.66 -2.89
CA PHE A 7 -4.99 6.77 -3.91
C PHE A 7 -5.00 5.30 -3.46
N CYS A 8 -3.92 4.82 -2.84
CA CYS A 8 -3.88 3.46 -2.29
C CYS A 8 -4.93 3.26 -1.19
N LEU A 9 -5.04 4.20 -0.23
CA LEU A 9 -6.01 4.11 0.87
C LEU A 9 -7.45 4.21 0.36
N ALA A 10 -7.73 5.16 -0.55
CA ALA A 10 -9.04 5.30 -1.15
C ALA A 10 -9.42 4.06 -1.96
N GLY A 11 -8.49 3.51 -2.75
CA GLY A 11 -8.69 2.29 -3.54
C GLY A 11 -8.94 1.06 -2.66
N ALA A 12 -8.12 0.86 -1.63
CA ALA A 12 -8.25 -0.26 -0.69
C ALA A 12 -9.54 -0.15 0.14
N GLY A 13 -9.86 1.04 0.66
CA GLY A 13 -11.10 1.27 1.38
C GLY A 13 -12.34 1.05 0.50
N LEU A 14 -12.30 1.53 -0.75
CA LEU A 14 -13.38 1.31 -1.71
C LEU A 14 -13.55 -0.17 -2.05
N ALA A 15 -12.46 -0.91 -2.24
CA ALA A 15 -12.50 -2.34 -2.51
C ALA A 15 -13.07 -3.14 -1.33
N VAL A 16 -12.61 -2.89 -0.10
CA VAL A 16 -13.18 -3.50 1.11
C VAL A 16 -14.66 -3.20 1.21
N TYR A 17 -15.06 -1.94 1.00
CA TYR A 17 -16.47 -1.57 1.06
C TYR A 17 -17.29 -2.29 0.00
N ALA A 18 -16.88 -2.24 -1.27
CA ALA A 18 -17.61 -2.82 -2.39
C ALA A 18 -17.76 -4.35 -2.32
N VAL A 19 -16.76 -5.07 -1.78
CA VAL A 19 -16.80 -6.53 -1.66
C VAL A 19 -17.80 -7.00 -0.60
N THR A 20 -18.06 -6.19 0.43
CA THR A 20 -19.05 -6.51 1.49
C THR A 20 -20.50 -6.25 1.06
N ARG A 21 -20.71 -5.74 -0.16
CA ARG A 21 -22.04 -5.39 -0.67
C ARG A 21 -22.65 -6.55 -1.45
N THR A 22 -23.97 -6.54 -1.54
CA THR A 22 -24.74 -7.57 -2.22
C THR A 22 -24.48 -7.56 -3.72
N TRP A 23 -24.01 -8.68 -4.26
CA TRP A 23 -23.73 -8.84 -5.69
C TRP A 23 -24.80 -9.67 -6.38
N SER A 24 -25.42 -10.62 -5.68
CA SER A 24 -26.55 -11.38 -6.19
C SER A 24 -27.59 -11.63 -5.11
N GLU A 25 -28.84 -11.70 -5.57
CA GLU A 25 -29.97 -12.05 -4.74
C GLU A 25 -30.86 -13.00 -5.52
N VAL A 26 -31.04 -14.21 -4.98
CA VAL A 26 -31.88 -15.25 -5.59
C VAL A 26 -33.15 -15.37 -4.76
N VAL A 27 -34.30 -15.11 -5.39
CA VAL A 27 -35.61 -15.32 -4.78
C VAL A 27 -36.19 -16.61 -5.34
N THR A 28 -36.41 -17.59 -4.48
CA THR A 28 -37.06 -18.85 -4.84
C THR A 28 -38.47 -18.85 -4.26
N GLU A 29 -39.46 -18.76 -5.13
CA GLU A 29 -40.85 -18.90 -4.73
C GLU A 29 -41.14 -20.35 -4.32
N ARG A 30 -41.88 -20.50 -3.21
CA ARG A 30 -42.26 -21.81 -2.67
C ARG A 30 -43.78 -21.84 -2.50
N PRO A 31 -44.52 -22.61 -3.31
CA PRO A 31 -45.97 -22.70 -3.20
C PRO A 31 -46.39 -23.12 -1.79
N GLY A 32 -47.25 -22.34 -1.13
CA GLY A 32 -47.74 -22.60 0.23
C GLY A 32 -46.80 -22.18 1.37
N LEU A 33 -45.62 -21.61 1.08
CA LEU A 33 -44.69 -21.06 2.09
C LEU A 33 -44.20 -19.65 1.71
N SER A 34 -43.54 -18.97 2.64
CA SER A 34 -42.85 -17.72 2.33
C SER A 34 -41.67 -17.95 1.38
N ALA A 35 -41.52 -17.02 0.43
CA ALA A 35 -40.43 -17.02 -0.54
C ALA A 35 -39.06 -17.05 0.18
N LEU A 36 -38.14 -17.88 -0.31
CA LEU A 36 -36.79 -17.95 0.21
C LEU A 36 -35.93 -16.92 -0.52
N ARG A 37 -35.26 -16.04 0.24
CA ARG A 37 -34.39 -14.99 -0.29
C ARG A 37 -32.95 -15.32 0.11
N ALA A 38 -32.12 -15.69 -0.86
CA ALA A 38 -30.70 -15.95 -0.66
C ALA A 38 -29.90 -14.75 -1.16
N ILE A 39 -29.34 -13.99 -0.21
CA ILE A 39 -28.48 -12.83 -0.48
C ILE A 39 -27.03 -13.32 -0.47
N ARG A 40 -26.26 -12.95 -1.50
CA ARG A 40 -24.82 -13.24 -1.59
C ARG A 40 -24.05 -11.95 -1.83
N THR A 41 -23.06 -11.72 -0.97
CA THR A 41 -22.11 -10.61 -1.10
C THR A 41 -20.90 -11.03 -1.92
N GLY A 42 -20.10 -10.06 -2.37
CA GLY A 42 -18.82 -10.36 -3.02
C GLY A 42 -17.87 -11.17 -2.14
N ALA A 43 -17.89 -10.95 -0.82
CA ALA A 43 -17.09 -11.70 0.15
C ALA A 43 -17.54 -13.17 0.30
N ASP A 44 -18.82 -13.47 0.10
CA ASP A 44 -19.33 -14.84 0.12
C ASP A 44 -18.89 -15.63 -1.12
N LEU A 45 -18.71 -14.93 -2.23
CA LEU A 45 -18.45 -15.50 -3.55
C LEU A 45 -16.95 -15.64 -3.81
N GLU A 46 -16.17 -14.64 -3.40
CA GLU A 46 -14.71 -14.63 -3.56
C GLU A 46 -14.03 -14.23 -2.23
N PRO A 47 -13.93 -15.15 -1.26
CA PRO A 47 -13.45 -14.84 0.10
C PRO A 47 -12.00 -14.35 0.16
N TRP A 48 -11.18 -14.65 -0.84
CA TRP A 48 -9.78 -14.22 -0.89
C TRP A 48 -9.63 -12.74 -1.30
N VAL A 49 -10.63 -12.15 -1.97
CA VAL A 49 -10.60 -10.75 -2.42
C VAL A 49 -10.60 -9.79 -1.24
N ILE A 50 -11.39 -10.06 -0.20
CA ILE A 50 -11.38 -9.23 1.01
C ILE A 50 -10.03 -9.31 1.74
N GLY A 51 -9.39 -10.48 1.72
CA GLY A 51 -8.03 -10.66 2.23
C GLY A 51 -7.01 -9.78 1.50
N LEU A 52 -7.03 -9.80 0.16
CA LEU A 52 -6.15 -8.93 -0.64
C LEU A 52 -6.43 -7.44 -0.43
N ALA A 53 -7.69 -7.06 -0.27
CA ALA A 53 -8.06 -5.67 0.00
C ALA A 53 -7.51 -5.19 1.36
N LEU A 54 -7.55 -6.04 2.40
CA LEU A 54 -6.96 -5.76 3.70
C LEU A 54 -5.42 -5.70 3.64
N VAL A 55 -4.79 -6.61 2.89
CA VAL A 55 -3.34 -6.57 2.65
C VAL A 55 -2.94 -5.27 1.95
N ALA A 56 -3.73 -4.83 0.97
CA ALA A 56 -3.49 -3.56 0.29
C ALA A 56 -3.64 -2.35 1.23
N LEU A 57 -4.63 -2.38 2.12
CA LEU A 57 -4.84 -1.35 3.14
C LEU A 57 -3.66 -1.27 4.10
N ALA A 58 -3.17 -2.42 4.59
CA ALA A 58 -2.01 -2.49 5.47
C ALA A 58 -0.71 -2.05 4.75
N GLY A 59 -0.53 -2.51 3.50
CA GLY A 59 0.62 -2.15 2.68
C GLY A 59 0.68 -0.65 2.36
N ALA A 60 -0.46 0.01 2.19
CA ALA A 60 -0.53 1.47 2.05
C ALA A 60 0.04 2.21 3.27
N GLY A 61 -0.22 1.71 4.48
CA GLY A 61 0.41 2.21 5.71
C GLY A 61 1.92 1.89 5.77
N ALA A 62 2.32 0.68 5.39
CA ALA A 62 3.73 0.26 5.37
C ALA A 62 4.58 1.08 4.37
N LEU A 63 3.99 1.59 3.28
CA LEU A 63 4.67 2.51 2.36
C LEU A 63 5.15 3.80 3.04
N LEU A 64 4.46 4.27 4.08
CA LEU A 64 4.86 5.44 4.86
C LEU A 64 6.08 5.16 5.74
N ALA A 65 6.20 3.93 6.26
CA ALA A 65 7.26 3.52 7.17
C ALA A 65 8.54 3.04 6.45
N THR A 66 8.47 2.73 5.16
CA THR A 66 9.55 2.04 4.43
C THR A 66 10.34 2.98 3.52
N ARG A 67 11.61 2.63 3.27
CA ARG A 67 12.55 3.39 2.42
C ARG A 67 13.28 2.50 1.42
N GLY A 68 13.79 3.12 0.35
CA GLY A 68 14.66 2.47 -0.64
C GLY A 68 14.02 1.28 -1.37
N ILE A 69 14.76 0.17 -1.46
CA ILE A 69 14.35 -1.04 -2.21
C ILE A 69 13.10 -1.68 -1.59
N VAL A 70 12.99 -1.70 -0.26
CA VAL A 70 11.83 -2.28 0.44
C VAL A 70 10.54 -1.60 0.00
N ARG A 71 10.56 -0.27 -0.19
CA ARG A 71 9.41 0.49 -0.69
C ARG A 71 9.03 0.13 -2.13
N ARG A 72 10.00 -0.16 -2.99
CA ARG A 72 9.73 -0.63 -4.37
C ARG A 72 9.10 -2.03 -4.36
N VAL A 73 9.63 -2.93 -3.54
CA VAL A 73 9.06 -4.29 -3.40
C VAL A 73 7.62 -4.22 -2.90
N LEU A 74 7.34 -3.40 -1.87
CA LEU A 74 5.99 -3.14 -1.37
C LEU A 74 5.07 -2.55 -2.44
N GLY A 75 5.53 -1.57 -3.22
CA GLY A 75 4.75 -1.02 -4.33
C GLY A 75 4.40 -2.07 -5.39
N GLY A 76 5.33 -2.99 -5.70
CA GLY A 76 5.08 -4.11 -6.58
C GLY A 76 4.06 -5.10 -6.01
N LEU A 77 4.19 -5.47 -4.74
CA LEU A 77 3.24 -6.35 -4.05
C LEU A 77 1.83 -5.74 -3.99
N LEU A 78 1.72 -4.43 -3.75
CA LEU A 78 0.46 -3.71 -3.80
C LEU A 78 -0.16 -3.73 -5.19
N ALA A 79 0.64 -3.55 -6.24
CA ALA A 79 0.14 -3.64 -7.61
C ALA A 79 -0.38 -5.06 -7.94
N LEU A 80 0.31 -6.10 -7.49
CA LEU A 80 -0.15 -7.48 -7.65
C LEU A 80 -1.46 -7.74 -6.86
N ALA A 81 -1.54 -7.24 -5.61
CA ALA A 81 -2.75 -7.36 -4.81
C ALA A 81 -3.94 -6.63 -5.46
N GLY A 82 -3.73 -5.41 -5.96
CA GLY A 82 -4.75 -4.63 -6.68
C GLY A 82 -5.24 -5.32 -7.96
N LEU A 83 -4.32 -5.94 -8.72
CA LEU A 83 -4.67 -6.78 -9.87
C LEU A 83 -5.49 -8.00 -9.45
N GLY A 84 -5.12 -8.67 -8.36
CA GLY A 84 -5.87 -9.79 -7.81
C GLY A 84 -7.29 -9.40 -7.41
N VAL A 85 -7.47 -8.25 -6.75
CA VAL A 85 -8.80 -7.70 -6.41
C VAL A 85 -9.63 -7.43 -7.66
N ALA A 86 -9.05 -6.79 -8.68
CA ALA A 86 -9.75 -6.51 -9.94
C ALA A 86 -10.14 -7.79 -10.68
N ALA A 87 -9.22 -8.76 -10.77
CA ALA A 87 -9.46 -10.06 -11.40
C ALA A 87 -10.55 -10.85 -10.66
N GLY A 88 -10.50 -10.90 -9.33
CA GLY A 88 -11.50 -11.56 -8.50
C GLY A 88 -12.89 -10.91 -8.64
N ALA A 89 -12.96 -9.58 -8.71
CA ALA A 89 -14.22 -8.90 -8.95
C ALA A 89 -14.81 -9.17 -10.34
N ILE A 90 -13.96 -9.26 -11.38
CA ILE A 90 -14.39 -9.61 -12.74
C ILE A 90 -14.84 -11.07 -12.80
N ALA A 91 -14.06 -12.00 -12.23
CA ALA A 91 -14.37 -13.43 -12.21
C ALA A 91 -15.66 -13.71 -11.43
N GLY A 92 -15.78 -13.13 -10.24
CA GLY A 92 -16.98 -13.20 -9.43
C GLY A 92 -18.19 -12.67 -10.19
N ARG A 93 -18.08 -11.54 -10.90
CA ARG A 93 -19.19 -11.02 -11.71
C ARG A 93 -19.53 -11.89 -12.93
N ALA A 94 -18.54 -12.46 -13.61
CA ALA A 94 -18.73 -13.25 -14.83
C ALA A 94 -19.45 -14.59 -14.56
N GLY A 95 -19.31 -15.15 -13.35
CA GLY A 95 -19.97 -16.39 -12.95
C GLY A 95 -21.35 -16.23 -12.33
N LEU A 96 -21.90 -15.01 -12.24
CA LEU A 96 -23.11 -14.73 -11.47
C LEU A 96 -24.29 -14.24 -12.32
N ASP A 97 -25.45 -14.85 -12.04
CA ASP A 97 -26.74 -14.23 -12.33
C ASP A 97 -27.07 -13.22 -11.21
N THR A 98 -27.29 -11.96 -11.59
CA THR A 98 -27.61 -10.89 -10.64
C THR A 98 -28.96 -11.12 -9.94
N GLY A 99 -29.86 -11.91 -10.53
CA GLY A 99 -31.19 -12.17 -9.98
C GLY A 99 -31.93 -10.87 -9.65
N SER A 100 -32.49 -10.77 -8.45
CA SER A 100 -33.22 -9.58 -7.98
C SER A 100 -32.32 -8.46 -7.42
N ALA A 101 -30.99 -8.61 -7.46
CA ALA A 101 -30.07 -7.59 -6.94
C ALA A 101 -30.10 -6.26 -7.71
N GLY A 102 -30.73 -6.23 -8.89
CA GLY A 102 -30.90 -5.04 -9.70
C GLY A 102 -29.58 -4.34 -10.03
N ALA A 103 -29.57 -3.01 -10.01
CA ALA A 103 -28.39 -2.22 -10.30
C ALA A 103 -27.22 -2.48 -9.32
N GLY A 104 -27.51 -2.90 -8.09
CA GLY A 104 -26.48 -3.23 -7.09
C GLY A 104 -25.54 -4.35 -7.56
N GLY A 105 -26.07 -5.35 -8.24
CA GLY A 105 -25.29 -6.47 -8.77
C GLY A 105 -24.29 -6.10 -9.88
N VAL A 106 -24.35 -4.87 -10.40
CA VAL A 106 -23.40 -4.34 -11.40
C VAL A 106 -22.53 -3.24 -10.79
N ILE A 107 -23.12 -2.34 -10.00
CA ILE A 107 -22.42 -1.19 -9.43
C ILE A 107 -21.32 -1.63 -8.47
N TRP A 108 -21.59 -2.58 -7.56
CA TRP A 108 -20.61 -2.98 -6.55
C TRP A 108 -19.39 -3.70 -7.13
N PRO A 109 -19.53 -4.66 -8.06
CA PRO A 109 -18.38 -5.25 -8.74
C PRO A 109 -17.54 -4.22 -9.51
N VAL A 110 -18.19 -3.28 -10.22
CA VAL A 110 -17.48 -2.21 -10.93
C VAL A 110 -16.70 -1.31 -9.97
N LEU A 111 -17.29 -0.92 -8.84
CA LEU A 111 -16.58 -0.17 -7.80
C LEU A 111 -15.41 -0.95 -7.20
N CYS A 112 -15.54 -2.27 -7.06
CA CYS A 112 -14.46 -3.13 -6.58
C CYS A 112 -13.30 -3.19 -7.59
N VAL A 113 -13.59 -3.27 -8.90
CA VAL A 113 -12.60 -3.18 -9.97
C VAL A 113 -11.89 -1.83 -9.97
N LEU A 114 -12.64 -0.74 -9.83
CA LEU A 114 -12.08 0.62 -9.72
C LEU A 114 -11.18 0.75 -8.48
N GLY A 115 -11.59 0.19 -7.34
CA GLY A 115 -10.77 0.12 -6.13
C GLY A 115 -9.44 -0.61 -6.37
N GLY A 116 -9.49 -1.79 -7.01
CA GLY A 116 -8.30 -2.55 -7.44
C GLY A 116 -7.37 -1.74 -8.34
N LEU A 117 -7.93 -1.05 -9.34
CA LEU A 117 -7.14 -0.22 -10.27
C LEU A 117 -6.45 0.96 -9.57
N LEU A 118 -7.11 1.60 -8.61
CA LEU A 118 -6.51 2.67 -7.81
C LEU A 118 -5.32 2.16 -6.98
N ILE A 119 -5.43 0.96 -6.39
CA ILE A 119 -4.32 0.30 -5.69
C ILE A 119 -3.15 0.04 -6.64
N VAL A 120 -3.43 -0.44 -7.86
CA VAL A 120 -2.42 -0.68 -8.90
C VAL A 120 -1.66 0.60 -9.26
N LEU A 121 -2.38 1.68 -9.53
CA LEU A 121 -1.79 2.99 -9.86
C LEU A 121 -0.97 3.54 -8.69
N GLY A 122 -1.46 3.39 -7.46
CA GLY A 122 -0.74 3.76 -6.26
C GLY A 122 0.54 2.94 -6.04
N GLY A 123 0.48 1.63 -6.23
CA GLY A 123 1.64 0.74 -6.17
C GLY A 123 2.69 1.06 -7.24
N LEU A 124 2.28 1.23 -8.49
CA LEU A 124 3.17 1.60 -9.62
C LEU A 124 3.82 2.96 -9.41
N SER A 125 3.06 3.96 -8.94
CA SER A 125 3.63 5.27 -8.62
C SER A 125 4.62 5.20 -7.45
N ALA A 126 4.40 4.33 -6.46
CA ALA A 126 5.38 4.06 -5.41
C ALA A 126 6.65 3.37 -5.94
N VAL A 127 6.54 2.45 -6.91
CA VAL A 127 7.69 1.81 -7.57
C VAL A 127 8.52 2.83 -8.35
N ARG A 128 7.86 3.66 -9.17
CA ARG A 128 8.51 4.63 -10.06
C ARG A 128 9.10 5.82 -9.31
N TYR A 129 8.29 6.49 -8.49
CA TYR A 129 8.67 7.74 -7.83
C TYR A 129 9.19 7.55 -6.39
N GLY A 130 9.19 6.31 -5.88
CA GLY A 130 9.69 6.02 -4.53
C GLY A 130 11.19 6.27 -4.33
N HIS A 131 11.95 6.45 -5.42
CA HIS A 131 13.36 6.87 -5.35
C HIS A 131 13.50 8.38 -5.06
N GLU A 132 12.58 9.20 -5.57
CA GLU A 132 12.65 10.67 -5.49
C GLU A 132 12.14 11.21 -4.15
N TRP A 133 11.46 10.37 -3.36
CA TRP A 133 10.92 10.79 -2.07
C TRP A 133 12.05 10.98 -1.06
N PRO A 134 12.20 12.19 -0.47
CA PRO A 134 13.16 12.43 0.59
C PRO A 134 12.91 11.41 1.70
N ALA A 135 13.90 10.56 1.98
CA ALA A 135 13.82 9.68 3.12
C ALA A 135 13.79 10.55 4.39
N MET A 136 12.88 10.25 5.32
CA MET A 136 13.00 10.71 6.72
C MET A 136 14.33 10.19 7.25
N GLY A 137 15.39 10.99 7.14
CA GLY A 137 16.76 10.57 7.41
C GLY A 137 17.79 11.22 6.51
N ALA A 138 17.46 11.61 5.28
CA ALA A 138 18.43 12.29 4.38
C ALA A 138 18.90 13.65 4.94
N ARG A 139 18.12 14.24 5.86
CA ARG A 139 18.47 15.48 6.57
C ARG A 139 19.37 15.24 7.80
N TYR A 140 19.48 13.99 8.27
CA TYR A 140 20.29 13.58 9.42
C TYR A 140 21.45 12.64 9.05
N GLU A 141 21.43 12.03 7.87
CA GLU A 141 22.58 11.35 7.27
C GLU A 141 23.60 12.43 6.91
N ARG A 142 24.49 12.73 7.87
CA ARG A 142 25.74 13.43 7.62
C ARG A 142 26.49 12.63 6.57
N ARG A 143 26.43 13.05 5.31
CA ARG A 143 27.36 12.57 4.28
C ARG A 143 28.74 13.04 4.73
N VAL A 144 29.51 12.14 5.32
CA VAL A 144 30.95 12.35 5.44
C VAL A 144 31.47 12.19 4.02
N SER A 145 31.73 13.31 3.35
CA SER A 145 32.39 13.27 2.04
C SER A 145 33.73 12.57 2.18
N ALA A 146 34.15 11.79 1.19
CA ALA A 146 35.49 11.17 1.21
C ALA A 146 36.61 12.21 1.41
N ASP A 147 36.39 13.43 0.90
CA ASP A 147 37.21 14.62 1.15
C ASP A 147 37.31 15.00 2.65
N GLN A 148 36.23 14.83 3.42
CA GLN A 148 36.26 15.07 4.87
C GLN A 148 36.99 13.96 5.63
N VAL A 149 36.96 12.72 5.13
CA VAL A 149 37.75 11.61 5.71
C VAL A 149 39.24 11.87 5.50
N GLU A 150 39.64 12.40 4.33
CA GLU A 150 41.04 12.74 4.06
C GLU A 150 41.53 13.95 4.87
N VAL A 151 40.66 14.97 5.09
CA VAL A 151 40.97 16.11 5.97
C VAL A 151 41.02 15.69 7.45
N ASP A 152 40.14 14.81 7.91
CA ASP A 152 40.12 14.25 9.28
C ASP A 152 41.25 13.23 9.51
N GLN A 153 41.86 12.68 8.45
CA GLN A 153 43.12 11.93 8.56
C GLN A 153 44.35 12.85 8.60
N ARG A 154 44.31 14.02 7.93
CA ARG A 154 45.39 15.03 8.00
C ARG A 154 45.41 15.75 9.35
N VAL A 155 44.26 16.03 9.93
CA VAL A 155 44.13 16.48 11.31
C VAL A 155 43.91 15.23 12.15
N ASP A 156 44.97 14.61 12.65
CA ASP A 156 44.82 13.47 13.56
C ASP A 156 44.11 13.93 14.84
N THR A 157 42.78 13.83 14.81
CA THR A 157 41.90 14.26 15.89
C THR A 157 42.29 13.57 17.19
N ARG A 158 42.81 12.34 17.14
CA ARG A 158 43.31 11.63 18.32
C ARG A 158 44.56 12.28 18.91
N ALA A 159 45.51 12.70 18.06
CA ALA A 159 46.70 13.42 18.50
C ALA A 159 46.37 14.78 19.15
N VAL A 160 45.31 15.46 18.67
CA VAL A 160 44.80 16.70 19.28
C VAL A 160 44.23 16.45 20.69
N TRP A 161 43.47 15.37 20.88
CA TRP A 161 42.95 15.00 22.20
C TRP A 161 44.05 14.51 23.15
N GLU A 162 45.03 13.74 22.66
CA GLU A 162 46.20 13.31 23.45
C GLU A 162 47.12 14.49 23.83
N ALA A 163 47.12 15.59 23.08
CA ALA A 163 47.82 16.82 23.46
C ALA A 163 47.08 17.58 24.58
N LEU A 164 45.75 17.63 24.53
CA LEU A 164 44.92 18.21 25.59
C LEU A 164 45.07 17.46 26.92
N ASP A 165 45.05 16.11 26.89
CA ASP A 165 45.28 15.28 28.09
C ASP A 165 46.70 15.46 28.68
N ARG A 166 47.67 15.84 27.84
CA ARG A 166 49.04 16.18 28.27
C ARG A 166 49.20 17.62 28.75
N GLY A 167 48.16 18.45 28.61
CA GLY A 167 48.19 19.86 28.97
C GLY A 167 48.95 20.75 27.98
N ASP A 168 49.25 20.24 26.78
CA ASP A 168 49.86 21.01 25.70
C ASP A 168 48.77 21.85 25.00
N ASP A 169 48.40 22.97 25.64
CA ASP A 169 47.41 23.91 25.11
C ASP A 169 48.05 24.80 24.02
N PRO A 170 47.55 24.74 22.76
CA PRO A 170 48.08 25.53 21.66
C PRO A 170 47.78 27.05 21.78
N THR A 171 47.03 27.50 22.78
CA THR A 171 46.78 28.93 23.04
C THR A 171 47.90 29.65 23.80
N ALA A 172 48.92 28.90 24.26
CA ALA A 172 50.04 29.43 25.02
C ALA A 172 51.22 29.98 24.18
N ARG A 173 51.09 30.06 22.85
CA ARG A 173 52.10 30.65 21.95
C ARG A 173 51.67 32.00 21.38
#